data_AF-A0A4R0RF47-F1
#
_entry.id   AF-A0A4R0RF47-F1
#
_cell.length_a   1.000
_cell.length_b   1.000
_cell.length_c   1.000
_cell.angle_alpha   90.00
_cell.angle_beta   90.00
_cell.angle_gamma   90.00
#
_symmetry.space_group_name_H-M   'P 1'
#
loop_
_entity.id
_entity.type
_entity.pdbx_description
1 polymer ?
#
loop_
_entity_poly.entity_id
_entity_poly.type
_entity_poly.pdbx_seq_one_letter_code
_entity_poly.pdbx_strand_id
1 'polypeptide(L)'
;MSGAHVLLQYGEDFRNMRFEDLEGRMAFSLRTVEETPNLILRLTRESLWASQHPSVMGPTSSFFYFGPSRTQGYLGYGNSPTQPMANFRRQKSGSSTSRYFSAQNGVEYKWRLSPHRLEHPPTFNRVFVQLKSFRQCVDNKGAALATWEIAQPGDEFHGRLTIKHAALSMITELLTTLTLNRIALSLNW
;
A
#
# COMPACT_ATOMS: atom_id res chain seq x y z
N MET A 1 -1.69 24.70 -7.81
CA MET A 1 -1.05 23.39 -8.03
C MET A 1 -1.46 22.49 -6.89
N SER A 2 -2.08 21.35 -7.15
CA SER A 2 -2.44 20.42 -6.07
C SER A 2 -1.19 19.70 -5.56
N GLY A 3 -0.86 19.88 -4.28
CA GLY A 3 0.32 19.29 -3.65
C GLY A 3 0.27 17.76 -3.54
N ALA A 4 1.36 17.17 -3.03
CA ALA A 4 1.36 15.77 -2.60
C ALA A 4 0.69 15.64 -1.23
N HIS A 5 0.05 14.50 -0.98
CA HIS A 5 -0.57 14.15 0.29
C HIS A 5 0.33 13.14 1.01
N VAL A 6 0.50 13.27 2.32
CA VAL A 6 1.35 12.38 3.11
C VAL A 6 0.48 11.65 4.12
N LEU A 7 0.63 10.32 4.18
CA LEU A 7 0.04 9.46 5.20
C LEU A 7 1.15 8.73 5.96
N LEU A 8 1.07 8.76 7.29
CA LEU A 8 1.94 8.06 8.23
C LEU A 8 1.31 6.74 8.62
N GLN A 9 2.04 5.65 8.46
CA GLN A 9 1.60 4.30 8.79
C GLN A 9 1.97 3.97 10.23
N TYR A 10 0.98 3.62 11.03
CA TYR A 10 1.14 3.10 12.39
C TYR A 10 0.77 1.61 12.43
N GLY A 11 1.58 0.82 13.13
CA GLY A 11 1.46 -0.64 13.18
C GLY A 11 2.33 -1.32 12.13
N GLU A 12 3.11 -2.29 12.58
CA GLU A 12 3.91 -3.16 11.70
C GLU A 12 3.10 -4.36 11.19
N ASP A 13 2.28 -4.94 12.07
CA ASP A 13 1.43 -6.10 11.80
C ASP A 13 0.33 -5.76 10.77
N PHE A 14 0.22 -6.60 9.75
CA PHE A 14 -0.82 -6.48 8.73
C PHE A 14 -2.23 -6.77 9.27
N ARG A 15 -2.38 -7.27 10.50
CA ARG A 15 -3.69 -7.48 11.14
C ARG A 15 -4.28 -6.21 11.74
N ASN A 16 -3.41 -5.29 12.15
CA ASN A 16 -3.80 -4.04 12.79
C ASN A 16 -2.82 -2.94 12.41
N MET A 17 -3.11 -2.27 11.31
CA MET A 17 -2.37 -1.07 10.90
C MET A 17 -3.34 0.04 10.52
N ARG A 18 -2.87 1.27 10.65
CA ARG A 18 -3.64 2.47 10.25
C ARG A 18 -2.74 3.47 9.57
N PHE A 19 -3.36 4.36 8.81
CA PHE A 19 -2.71 5.46 8.14
C PHE A 19 -3.36 6.75 8.62
N GLU A 20 -2.56 7.69 9.08
CA GLU A 20 -3.00 9.02 9.53
C GLU A 20 -2.37 10.09 8.63
N ASP A 21 -3.03 11.21 8.43
CA ASP A 21 -2.39 12.37 7.79
C ASP A 21 -1.49 13.14 8.78
N LEU A 22 -0.87 14.23 8.30
CA LEU A 22 0.04 15.04 9.12
C LEU A 22 -0.68 15.80 10.24
N GLU A 23 -2.01 15.90 10.17
CA GLU A 23 -2.86 16.49 11.21
C GLU A 23 -3.36 15.45 12.22
N GLY A 24 -2.89 14.19 12.13
CA GLY A 24 -3.28 13.09 13.02
C GLY A 24 -4.68 12.54 12.76
N ARG A 25 -5.31 12.87 11.61
CA ARG A 25 -6.61 12.33 11.24
C ARG A 25 -6.42 10.97 10.58
N MET A 26 -7.15 9.98 11.08
CA MET A 26 -7.14 8.64 10.49
C MET A 26 -7.70 8.69 9.07
N ALA A 27 -6.89 8.32 8.10
CA ALA A 27 -7.25 8.21 6.69
C ALA A 27 -7.70 6.80 6.33
N PHE A 28 -6.98 5.79 6.84
CA PHE A 28 -7.31 4.39 6.62
C PHE A 28 -7.05 3.53 7.86
N SER A 29 -7.83 2.46 8.01
CA SER A 29 -7.62 1.44 9.03
C SER A 29 -7.73 0.02 8.44
N LEU A 30 -6.82 -0.87 8.81
CA LEU A 30 -6.84 -2.28 8.49
C LEU A 30 -7.12 -3.08 9.75
N ARG A 31 -8.17 -3.90 9.73
CA ARG A 31 -8.59 -4.71 10.88
C ARG A 31 -8.98 -6.12 10.44
N THR A 32 -8.80 -7.08 11.34
CA THR A 32 -9.43 -8.39 11.24
C THR A 32 -10.94 -8.27 11.41
N VAL A 33 -11.69 -8.84 10.46
CA VAL A 33 -13.16 -8.96 10.53
C VAL A 33 -13.55 -10.31 11.12
N GLU A 34 -12.92 -11.38 10.64
CA GLU A 34 -13.21 -12.76 11.02
C GLU A 34 -11.95 -13.60 10.80
N GLU A 35 -11.77 -14.68 11.56
CA GLU A 35 -10.63 -15.62 11.41
C GLU A 35 -11.06 -17.08 11.25
N THR A 36 -12.36 -17.39 11.33
CA THR A 36 -12.87 -18.77 11.31
C THR A 36 -13.89 -18.96 10.19
N PRO A 37 -13.70 -19.89 9.24
CA PRO A 37 -12.57 -20.83 9.12
C PRO A 37 -11.30 -20.20 8.53
N ASN A 38 -11.42 -19.04 7.87
CA ASN A 38 -10.30 -18.36 7.23
C ASN A 38 -10.23 -16.90 7.65
N LEU A 39 -9.03 -16.32 7.57
CA LEU A 39 -8.79 -14.91 7.87
C LEU A 39 -9.49 -14.00 6.84
N ILE A 40 -10.21 -13.00 7.34
CA ILE A 40 -10.77 -11.90 6.58
C ILE A 40 -10.23 -10.60 7.16
N LEU A 41 -9.48 -9.85 6.36
CA LEU A 41 -9.07 -8.49 6.71
C LEU A 41 -9.88 -7.46 5.94
N ARG A 42 -10.15 -6.31 6.56
CA ARG A 42 -10.82 -5.17 5.92
C ARG A 42 -9.96 -3.92 6.04
N LEU A 43 -9.55 -3.38 4.90
CA LEU A 43 -9.04 -2.01 4.80
C LEU A 43 -10.23 -1.06 4.62
N THR A 44 -10.33 -0.05 5.46
CA THR A 44 -11.41 0.95 5.45
C THR A 44 -10.80 2.32 5.21
N ARG A 45 -11.37 3.08 4.28
CA ARG A 45 -11.11 4.52 4.11
C ARG A 45 -12.05 5.29 5.02
N GLU A 46 -11.49 6.06 5.93
CA GLU A 46 -12.27 6.79 6.92
C GLU A 46 -12.95 8.02 6.29
N SER A 47 -14.24 8.19 6.57
CA SER A 47 -15.07 9.22 5.93
C SER A 47 -14.65 10.65 6.29
N LEU A 48 -14.23 10.87 7.53
CA LEU A 48 -13.80 12.19 8.03
C LEU A 48 -12.59 12.72 7.26
N TRP A 49 -11.63 11.85 6.95
CA TRP A 49 -10.49 12.21 6.13
C TRP A 49 -10.90 12.36 4.67
N ALA A 50 -11.66 11.41 4.13
CA ALA A 50 -12.07 11.43 2.73
C ALA A 50 -12.89 12.68 2.35
N SER A 51 -13.73 13.19 3.25
CA SER A 51 -14.54 14.40 3.00
C SER A 51 -13.71 15.67 2.81
N GLN A 52 -12.44 15.67 3.25
CA GLN A 52 -11.51 16.79 3.06
C GLN A 52 -10.86 16.79 1.67
N HIS A 53 -11.02 15.71 0.90
CA HIS A 53 -10.35 15.51 -0.39
C HIS A 53 -11.38 15.21 -1.48
N PRO A 54 -11.95 16.22 -2.15
CA PRO A 54 -13.02 16.02 -3.14
C PRO A 54 -12.64 15.14 -4.34
N SER A 55 -11.34 14.97 -4.62
CA SER A 55 -10.84 14.10 -5.69
C SER A 55 -10.76 12.62 -5.30
N VAL A 56 -10.99 12.28 -4.03
CA VAL A 56 -11.05 10.91 -3.56
C VAL A 56 -12.29 10.23 -4.14
N MET A 57 -12.07 9.16 -4.90
CA MET A 57 -13.11 8.37 -5.54
C MET A 57 -12.93 6.88 -5.24
N GLY A 58 -13.83 6.05 -5.76
CA GLY A 58 -13.77 4.60 -5.59
C GLY A 58 -14.26 4.10 -4.23
N PRO A 59 -14.06 2.81 -3.95
CA PRO A 59 -14.68 2.10 -2.83
C PRO A 59 -14.21 2.64 -1.49
N THR A 60 -15.11 2.63 -0.49
CA THR A 60 -14.78 3.00 0.90
C THR A 60 -14.04 1.89 1.63
N SER A 61 -14.10 0.64 1.17
CA SER A 61 -13.39 -0.46 1.78
C SER A 61 -12.91 -1.49 0.76
N SER A 62 -11.90 -2.27 1.15
CA SER A 62 -11.50 -3.48 0.47
C SER A 62 -11.35 -4.64 1.46
N PHE A 63 -11.71 -5.83 1.01
CA PHE A 63 -11.65 -7.06 1.81
C PHE A 63 -10.60 -8.00 1.25
N PHE A 64 -9.84 -8.61 2.14
CA PHE A 64 -8.84 -9.64 1.83
C PHE A 64 -9.35 -10.96 2.42
N TYR A 65 -9.87 -11.84 1.57
CA TYR A 65 -10.36 -13.16 1.92
C TYR A 65 -9.23 -14.18 1.73
N PHE A 66 -8.64 -14.65 2.82
CA PHE A 66 -7.53 -15.60 2.76
C PHE A 66 -8.03 -17.02 2.50
N GLY A 67 -7.19 -17.84 1.89
CA GLY A 67 -7.39 -19.28 1.84
C GLY A 67 -6.92 -19.97 3.13
N PRO A 68 -7.07 -21.31 3.20
CA PRO A 68 -6.53 -22.12 4.30
C PRO A 68 -5.06 -21.82 4.55
N SER A 69 -4.63 -21.89 5.82
CA SER A 69 -3.25 -21.61 6.23
C SER A 69 -2.72 -20.24 5.78
N ARG A 70 -3.61 -19.25 5.66
CA ARG A 70 -3.29 -17.89 5.19
C ARG A 70 -2.62 -17.88 3.81
N THR A 71 -3.09 -18.76 2.93
CA THR A 71 -2.73 -18.72 1.51
C THR A 71 -3.48 -17.58 0.80
N GLN A 72 -3.03 -17.23 -0.40
CA GLN A 72 -3.73 -16.25 -1.24
C GLN A 72 -5.13 -16.75 -1.58
N GLY A 73 -6.13 -15.91 -1.34
CA GLY A 73 -7.50 -16.16 -1.77
C GLY A 73 -7.99 -15.05 -2.70
N TYR A 74 -9.01 -14.34 -2.25
CA TYR A 74 -9.73 -13.35 -3.06
C TYR A 74 -9.69 -11.96 -2.43
N LEU A 75 -9.89 -10.95 -3.28
CA LEU A 75 -9.93 -9.55 -2.92
C LEU A 75 -11.22 -8.95 -3.46
N GLY A 76 -11.95 -8.21 -2.62
CA GLY A 76 -13.17 -7.50 -3.00
C GLY A 76 -13.10 -6.03 -2.66
N TYR A 77 -13.76 -5.18 -3.45
CA TYR A 77 -13.86 -3.74 -3.22
C TYR A 77 -15.32 -3.37 -2.95
N GLY A 78 -15.65 -2.95 -1.72
CA GLY A 78 -17.05 -2.71 -1.32
C GLY A 78 -17.95 -3.88 -1.70
N ASN A 79 -18.94 -3.60 -2.56
CA ASN A 79 -19.91 -4.59 -3.07
C ASN A 79 -19.56 -5.15 -4.46
N SER A 80 -18.37 -4.85 -5.00
CA SER A 80 -17.94 -5.39 -6.29
C SER A 80 -17.61 -6.89 -6.20
N PRO A 81 -17.74 -7.65 -7.31
CA PRO A 81 -17.33 -9.05 -7.36
C PRO A 81 -15.87 -9.24 -6.90
N THR A 82 -15.63 -10.31 -6.17
CA THR A 82 -14.29 -10.66 -5.70
C THR A 82 -13.41 -11.15 -6.85
N GLN A 83 -12.12 -10.83 -6.80
CA GLN A 83 -11.12 -11.25 -7.77
C GLN A 83 -9.95 -11.95 -7.07
N PRO A 84 -9.25 -12.89 -7.71
CA PRO A 84 -8.08 -13.54 -7.11
C PRO A 84 -7.02 -12.51 -6.67
N MET A 85 -6.48 -12.65 -5.45
CA MET A 85 -5.42 -11.77 -4.95
C MET A 85 -4.19 -11.72 -5.88
N ALA A 86 -3.90 -12.84 -6.56
CA ALA A 86 -2.81 -12.95 -7.53
C ALA A 86 -2.89 -11.90 -8.66
N ASN A 87 -4.11 -11.46 -9.03
CA ASN A 87 -4.31 -10.45 -10.08
C ASN A 87 -3.82 -9.06 -9.68
N PHE A 88 -3.73 -8.78 -8.38
CA PHE A 88 -3.26 -7.51 -7.82
C PHE A 88 -1.76 -7.50 -7.48
N ARG A 89 -1.07 -8.61 -7.77
CA ARG A 89 0.36 -8.78 -7.49
C ARG A 89 1.08 -9.50 -8.63
N ARG A 90 0.64 -9.32 -9.87
CA ARG A 90 1.20 -10.01 -11.04
C ARG A 90 2.68 -9.65 -11.24
N GLN A 91 3.51 -10.64 -11.51
CA GLN A 91 4.87 -10.45 -12.02
C GLN A 91 4.89 -10.76 -13.51
N LYS A 92 5.41 -9.85 -14.34
CA LYS A 92 5.54 -10.08 -15.79
C LYS A 92 6.82 -10.82 -16.19
N SER A 93 7.81 -10.81 -15.31
CA SER A 93 9.08 -11.52 -15.49
C SER A 93 9.53 -12.06 -14.13
N GLY A 94 10.09 -13.27 -14.11
CA GLY A 94 10.50 -13.96 -12.88
C GLY A 94 11.59 -13.21 -12.10
N SER A 95 12.44 -12.44 -12.79
CA SER A 95 13.47 -11.61 -12.14
C SER A 95 12.97 -10.22 -11.71
N SER A 96 11.73 -9.87 -12.04
CA SER A 96 11.21 -8.52 -11.78
C SER A 96 10.75 -8.35 -10.33
N THR A 97 11.24 -7.28 -9.71
CA THR A 97 10.75 -6.78 -8.41
C THR A 97 9.45 -5.98 -8.53
N SER A 98 8.95 -5.78 -9.76
CA SER A 98 7.69 -5.08 -10.00
C SER A 98 6.49 -5.98 -9.72
N ARG A 99 5.41 -5.39 -9.20
CA ARG A 99 4.10 -6.02 -8.98
C ARG A 99 3.04 -5.19 -9.67
N TYR A 100 2.38 -5.79 -10.66
CA TYR A 100 1.39 -5.14 -11.51
C TYR A 100 -0.02 -5.41 -10.96
N PHE A 101 -0.89 -4.41 -11.11
CA PHE A 101 -2.31 -4.52 -10.81
C PHE A 101 -3.11 -3.65 -11.77
N SER A 102 -4.35 -4.05 -12.04
CA SER A 102 -5.33 -3.25 -12.76
C SER A 102 -6.26 -2.59 -11.74
N ALA A 103 -6.42 -1.27 -11.82
CA ALA A 103 -7.44 -0.57 -11.02
C ALA A 103 -8.84 -0.78 -11.61
N GLN A 104 -9.88 -0.33 -10.91
CA GLN A 104 -11.27 -0.49 -11.35
C GLN A 104 -11.58 0.25 -12.65
N ASN A 105 -10.80 1.28 -12.99
CA ASN A 105 -10.88 1.98 -14.28
C ASN A 105 -10.25 1.21 -15.46
N GLY A 106 -9.73 -0.01 -15.24
CA GLY A 106 -9.07 -0.84 -16.24
C GLY A 106 -7.62 -0.43 -16.55
N VAL A 107 -7.12 0.67 -15.99
CA VAL A 107 -5.74 1.13 -16.17
C VAL A 107 -4.82 0.25 -15.33
N GLU A 108 -3.70 -0.14 -15.93
CA GLU A 108 -2.66 -0.90 -15.24
C GLU A 108 -1.65 0.04 -14.56
N TYR A 109 -1.26 -0.35 -13.36
CA TYR A 109 -0.26 0.31 -12.54
C TYR A 109 0.73 -0.73 -12.02
N LYS A 110 1.87 -0.28 -11.52
CA LYS A 110 2.83 -1.18 -10.87
C LYS A 110 3.49 -0.57 -9.67
N TRP A 111 3.68 -1.39 -8.65
CA TRP A 111 4.61 -1.14 -7.57
C TRP A 111 5.97 -1.69 -7.97
N ARG A 112 7.00 -0.85 -8.01
CA ARG A 112 8.39 -1.29 -8.15
C ARG A 112 9.17 -0.99 -6.90
N LEU A 113 10.13 -1.85 -6.56
CA LEU A 113 11.21 -1.45 -5.68
C LEU A 113 12.03 -0.39 -6.42
N SER A 114 12.05 0.84 -5.92
CA SER A 114 13.04 1.77 -6.45
C SER A 114 14.32 1.51 -5.68
N PRO A 115 15.47 1.38 -6.36
CA PRO A 115 16.72 1.60 -5.67
C PRO A 115 16.64 3.01 -5.10
N HIS A 116 16.71 3.16 -3.78
CA HIS A 116 17.05 4.45 -3.24
C HIS A 116 18.41 4.80 -3.83
N ARG A 117 18.54 6.03 -4.34
CA ARG A 117 19.85 6.59 -4.64
C ARG A 117 20.60 6.50 -3.31
N LEU A 118 21.63 5.66 -3.25
CA LEU A 118 22.66 5.78 -2.24
C LEU A 118 23.19 7.20 -2.39
N GLU A 119 22.60 8.16 -1.67
CA GLU A 119 23.33 9.36 -1.34
C GLU A 119 24.52 8.82 -0.56
N HIS A 120 25.69 8.82 -1.21
CA HIS A 120 26.92 8.33 -0.65
C HIS A 120 27.07 8.92 0.75
N PRO A 121 27.03 8.12 1.83
CA PRO A 121 27.41 8.66 3.12
C PRO A 121 28.86 9.16 2.96
N PRO A 122 29.19 10.38 3.45
CA PRO A 122 30.57 10.82 3.48
C PRO A 122 31.41 9.75 4.19
N THR A 123 32.60 9.54 3.64
CA THR A 123 33.46 8.34 3.64
C THR A 123 33.95 7.79 5.00
N PHE A 124 33.20 7.91 6.10
CA PHE A 124 33.71 7.56 7.43
C PHE A 124 32.64 7.02 8.38
N ASN A 125 32.06 5.86 8.04
CA ASN A 125 31.70 4.76 8.97
C ASN A 125 30.79 3.75 8.27
N ARG A 126 31.33 2.56 7.98
CA ARG A 126 30.57 1.41 7.46
C ARG A 126 29.84 0.70 8.61
N VAL A 127 28.84 1.34 9.19
CA VAL A 127 27.89 0.67 10.07
C VAL A 127 26.55 0.58 9.34
N PHE A 128 26.15 -0.66 9.04
CA PHE A 128 24.85 -1.10 8.52
C PHE A 128 24.05 -0.06 7.71
N VAL A 129 24.22 -0.07 6.38
CA VAL A 129 23.21 0.50 5.49
C VAL A 129 21.97 -0.39 5.58
N GLN A 130 21.07 -0.07 6.49
CA GLN A 130 19.74 -0.67 6.52
C GLN A 130 19.09 -0.33 5.18
N LEU A 131 18.88 -1.35 4.35
CA LEU A 131 18.19 -1.25 3.07
C LEU A 131 16.79 -0.68 3.33
N LYS A 132 16.64 0.64 3.18
CA LYS A 132 15.34 1.31 3.19
C LYS A 132 14.50 0.64 2.10
N SER A 133 13.50 -0.13 2.50
CA SER A 133 12.57 -0.70 1.53
C SER A 133 11.71 0.44 1.00
N PHE A 134 11.99 0.83 -0.25
CA PHE A 134 11.30 1.90 -0.94
C PHE A 134 10.45 1.31 -2.06
N ARG A 135 9.15 1.58 -2.03
CA ARG A 135 8.21 1.17 -3.08
C ARG A 135 7.65 2.39 -3.78
N GLN A 136 7.74 2.40 -5.11
CA GLN A 136 7.13 3.43 -5.94
C GLN A 136 6.00 2.84 -6.76
N CYS A 137 4.81 3.44 -6.66
CA CYS A 137 3.71 3.19 -7.58
C CYS A 137 3.89 4.09 -8.80
N VAL A 138 3.87 3.50 -10.00
CA VAL A 138 3.93 4.21 -11.27
C VAL A 138 2.80 3.77 -12.19
N ASP A 139 2.36 4.65 -13.07
CA ASP A 139 1.46 4.32 -14.18
C ASP A 139 2.21 3.60 -15.33
N ASN A 140 1.47 3.24 -16.38
CA ASN A 140 2.02 2.63 -17.59
C ASN A 140 3.01 3.54 -18.35
N LYS A 141 2.96 4.86 -18.15
CA LYS A 141 3.90 5.83 -18.74
C LYS A 141 5.15 6.02 -17.87
N GLY A 142 5.21 5.38 -16.70
CA GLY A 142 6.31 5.50 -15.74
C GLY A 142 6.21 6.72 -14.83
N ALA A 143 5.12 7.48 -14.87
CA ALA A 143 4.89 8.60 -13.98
C ALA A 143 4.63 8.09 -12.55
N ALA A 144 5.43 8.57 -11.60
CA ALA A 144 5.24 8.22 -10.19
C ALA A 144 3.92 8.78 -9.66
N LEU A 145 3.14 7.94 -8.99
CA LEU A 145 1.84 8.26 -8.40
C LEU A 145 1.91 8.26 -6.87
N ALA A 146 2.68 7.35 -6.29
CA ALA A 146 2.94 7.32 -4.86
C ALA A 146 4.29 6.69 -4.53
N THR A 147 4.80 6.99 -3.35
CA THR A 147 6.03 6.42 -2.78
C THR A 147 5.78 6.02 -1.34
N TRP A 148 6.06 4.76 -1.00
CA TRP A 148 6.06 4.26 0.37
C TRP A 148 7.49 3.97 0.82
N GLU A 149 7.83 4.44 2.01
CA GLU A 149 9.15 4.35 2.61
C GLU A 149 9.04 3.85 4.05
N ILE A 150 9.99 3.03 4.50
CA ILE A 150 10.12 2.69 5.92
C ILE A 150 10.59 3.91 6.70
N ALA A 151 10.03 4.12 7.88
CA ALA A 151 10.41 5.19 8.80
C ALA A 151 11.84 4.99 9.35
N GLN A 152 12.44 6.05 9.89
CA GLN A 152 13.76 5.97 10.52
C GLN A 152 13.65 5.44 11.95
N PRO A 153 14.71 4.82 12.49
CA PRO A 153 14.77 4.50 13.91
C PRO A 153 14.53 5.77 14.75
N GLY A 154 13.53 5.73 15.63
CA GLY A 154 13.13 6.87 16.47
C GLY A 154 11.89 7.61 15.98
N ASP A 155 11.43 7.38 14.75
CA ASP A 155 10.13 7.86 14.30
C ASP A 155 9.00 7.11 15.04
N GLU A 156 7.91 7.81 15.37
CA GLU A 156 6.75 7.21 16.05
C GLU A 156 5.88 6.35 15.11
N PHE A 157 6.10 6.47 13.81
CA PHE A 157 5.40 5.72 12.75
C PHE A 157 6.34 4.70 12.11
N HIS A 158 5.78 3.71 11.41
CA HIS A 158 6.54 2.59 10.82
C HIS A 158 6.83 2.79 9.33
N GLY A 159 6.05 3.65 8.66
CA GLY A 159 6.28 3.98 7.27
C GLY A 159 5.57 5.26 6.86
N ARG A 160 6.02 5.84 5.75
CA ARG A 160 5.47 7.06 5.17
C ARG A 160 5.05 6.81 3.74
N LEU A 161 3.80 7.13 3.43
CA LEU A 161 3.23 7.08 2.10
C LEU A 161 3.01 8.51 1.57
N THR A 162 3.73 8.89 0.52
CA THR A 162 3.53 10.16 -0.19
C THR A 162 2.76 9.89 -1.48
N ILE A 163 1.67 10.60 -1.72
CA ILE A 163 0.71 10.37 -2.80
C ILE A 163 0.59 11.64 -3.63
N LYS A 164 0.76 11.54 -4.94
CA LYS A 164 0.46 12.67 -5.84
C LYS A 164 -1.06 12.84 -5.94
N HIS A 165 -1.51 14.08 -6.02
CA HIS A 165 -2.94 14.40 -6.13
C HIS A 165 -3.68 13.61 -7.23
N ALA A 166 -3.04 13.39 -8.39
CA ALA A 166 -3.61 12.62 -9.50
C ALA A 166 -3.98 11.16 -9.14
N ALA A 167 -3.41 10.62 -8.07
CA ALA A 167 -3.64 9.26 -7.59
C ALA A 167 -4.75 9.19 -6.51
N LEU A 168 -5.27 10.33 -6.02
CA LEU A 168 -6.31 10.33 -4.99
C LEU A 168 -7.61 9.66 -5.43
N SER A 169 -7.93 9.75 -6.72
CA SER A 169 -9.10 9.09 -7.33
C SER A 169 -9.11 7.57 -7.16
N MET A 170 -7.93 6.97 -6.99
CA MET A 170 -7.72 5.53 -6.85
C MET A 170 -7.04 5.16 -5.52
N ILE A 171 -7.15 6.05 -4.51
CA ILE A 171 -6.37 5.90 -3.28
C ILE A 171 -6.67 4.60 -2.54
N THR A 172 -7.92 4.13 -2.58
CA THR A 172 -8.29 2.87 -1.94
C THR A 172 -7.55 1.71 -2.62
N GLU A 173 -7.59 1.59 -3.95
CA GLU A 173 -6.86 0.53 -4.66
C GLU A 173 -5.34 0.62 -4.47
N LEU A 174 -4.81 1.84 -4.38
CA LEU A 174 -3.40 2.10 -4.11
C LEU A 174 -2.99 1.52 -2.75
N LEU A 175 -3.74 1.82 -1.68
CA LEU A 175 -3.45 1.28 -0.34
C LEU A 175 -3.77 -0.20 -0.22
N THR A 176 -4.81 -0.68 -0.90
CA THR A 176 -5.16 -2.10 -0.96
C THR A 176 -4.01 -2.92 -1.54
N THR A 177 -3.43 -2.48 -2.67
CA THR A 177 -2.32 -3.19 -3.32
C THR A 177 -0.99 -3.02 -2.59
N LEU A 178 -0.74 -1.86 -1.97
CA LEU A 178 0.39 -1.69 -1.06
C LEU A 178 0.29 -2.65 0.14
N THR A 179 -0.87 -2.71 0.76
CA THR A 179 -1.19 -3.62 1.87
C THR A 179 -0.98 -5.07 1.47
N LEU A 180 -1.51 -5.48 0.31
CA LEU A 180 -1.33 -6.84 -0.21
C LEU A 180 0.15 -7.19 -0.43
N ASN A 181 0.94 -6.25 -0.95
CA ASN A 181 2.38 -6.44 -1.12
C ASN A 181 3.09 -6.63 0.22
N ARG A 182 2.66 -5.93 1.28
CA ARG A 182 3.23 -6.09 2.62
C ARG A 182 2.81 -7.40 3.29
N ILE A 183 1.54 -7.79 3.16
CA ILE A 183 1.03 -9.10 3.59
C ILE A 183 1.85 -10.21 2.93
N ALA A 184 2.05 -10.12 1.62
CA ALA A 184 2.83 -11.10 0.86
C ALA A 184 4.27 -11.22 1.37
N LEU A 185 4.92 -10.10 1.69
CA LEU A 185 6.25 -10.12 2.31
C LEU A 185 6.24 -10.79 3.69
N SER A 186 5.25 -10.47 4.54
CA SER A 186 5.15 -11.02 5.89
C SER A 186 4.82 -12.53 5.90
N LEU A 187 4.10 -13.00 4.89
CA LEU A 187 3.68 -14.41 4.75
C LEU A 187 4.54 -15.23 3.78
N ASN A 188 5.62 -14.64 3.23
CA ASN A 188 6.51 -15.27 2.24
C ASN A 188 5.78 -15.82 1.00
N TRP A 189 4.91 -15.00 0.41
CA TRP A 189 4.20 -15.29 -0.84
C TRP A 189 4.88 -14.72 -2.11
#